data_AF-A0A351Q9B5-F1
#
_entry.id   AF-A0A351Q9B5-F1
#
_cell.length_a   1.000
_cell.length_b   1.000
_cell.length_c   1.000
_cell.angle_alpha   90.00
_cell.angle_beta   90.00
_cell.angle_gamma   90.00
#
_symmetry.space_group_name_H-M   'P 1'
#
loop_
_entity.id
_entity.type
_entity.pdbx_description
1 polymer ?
#
loop_
_entity_poly.entity_id
_entity_poly.type
_entity_poly.pdbx_seq_one_letter_code
_entity_poly.pdbx_strand_id
1 'polypeptide(L)'
;MPDTKKIKNTKIAFIMLSIMAVAGVLSFTTRTFAQDKPAPASGMERVIKGTENWNGKYDISISKFLKNIGKSTGIYKMIHQPTAEELALEKAQAEAQLAAEENNPFDEAPKAPGWQSLIMLAIGFLIIYLAVGKGFEPLLLIPIGFGTVLVNIPGAAMGDAPHGMLHIIYSAGVGNEFFPMLIFMGIGAMTDFGPLIANPKTALLGGAAQFGVFFTLFGVSCMNAFLGTDYTMLQASAISIIGGADGPT
;
A
#
# COMPACT_ATOMS: atom_id res chain seq x y z
N MET A 1 49.94 -19.74 30.92
CA MET A 1 48.92 -18.67 30.92
C MET A 1 47.84 -19.06 29.92
N PRO A 2 46.61 -19.37 30.35
CA PRO A 2 45.53 -19.74 29.42
C PRO A 2 45.03 -18.51 28.63
N ASP A 3 44.87 -18.70 27.32
CA ASP A 3 44.52 -17.68 26.32
C ASP A 3 43.30 -16.83 26.69
N THR A 4 43.55 -15.58 27.06
CA THR A 4 42.53 -14.55 27.31
C THR A 4 41.59 -14.32 26.12
N LYS A 5 42.04 -14.62 24.90
CA LYS A 5 41.26 -14.52 23.66
C LYS A 5 40.17 -15.60 23.55
N LYS A 6 40.45 -16.85 23.96
CA LYS A 6 39.47 -17.94 23.97
C LYS A 6 38.35 -17.67 24.98
N ILE A 7 38.69 -17.17 26.16
CA ILE A 7 37.73 -16.84 27.22
C ILE A 7 36.76 -15.74 26.77
N LYS A 8 37.22 -14.76 25.99
CA LYS A 8 36.38 -13.67 25.48
C LYS A 8 35.37 -14.15 24.44
N ASN A 9 35.76 -15.05 23.54
CA ASN A 9 34.87 -15.60 22.51
C ASN A 9 33.82 -16.54 23.11
N THR A 10 34.16 -17.34 24.12
CA THR A 10 33.18 -18.19 24.82
C THR A 10 32.14 -17.36 25.57
N LYS A 11 32.54 -16.21 26.15
CA LYS A 11 31.60 -15.27 26.78
C LYS A 11 30.65 -14.63 25.77
N ILE A 12 31.14 -14.24 24.58
CA ILE A 12 30.31 -13.67 23.51
C ILE A 12 29.32 -14.72 22.97
N ALA A 13 29.75 -15.97 22.79
CA ALA A 13 28.89 -17.07 22.37
C ALA A 13 27.78 -17.36 23.41
N PHE A 14 28.10 -17.29 24.70
CA PHE A 14 27.10 -17.44 25.77
C PHE A 14 26.08 -16.29 25.80
N ILE A 15 26.52 -15.05 25.52
CA ILE A 15 25.64 -13.88 25.43
C ILE A 15 24.71 -13.99 24.20
N MET A 16 25.22 -14.41 23.04
CA MET A 16 24.36 -14.64 21.86
C MET A 16 23.36 -15.77 22.10
N LEU A 17 23.79 -16.88 22.72
CA LEU A 17 22.90 -18.01 22.98
C LEU A 17 21.79 -17.66 23.98
N SER A 18 22.10 -16.81 24.96
CA SER A 18 21.10 -16.32 25.91
C SER A 18 20.12 -15.32 25.27
N ILE A 19 20.59 -14.44 24.37
CA ILE A 19 19.69 -13.56 23.59
C ILE A 19 18.77 -14.38 22.68
N MET A 20 19.29 -15.42 22.01
CA MET A 20 18.46 -16.33 21.20
C MET A 20 17.47 -17.13 22.04
N ALA A 21 17.85 -17.57 23.24
CA ALA A 21 16.95 -18.29 24.15
C ALA A 21 15.82 -17.38 24.65
N VAL A 22 16.12 -16.12 24.99
CA VAL A 22 15.12 -15.13 25.40
C VAL A 22 14.18 -14.79 24.24
N ALA A 23 14.70 -14.61 23.02
CA ALA A 23 13.88 -14.40 21.83
C ALA A 23 12.99 -15.61 21.51
N GLY A 24 13.51 -16.83 21.67
CA GLY A 24 12.73 -18.06 21.52
C GLY A 24 11.61 -18.15 22.56
N VAL A 25 11.89 -17.89 23.83
CA VAL A 25 10.88 -17.89 24.90
C VAL A 25 9.83 -16.81 24.67
N LEU A 26 10.22 -15.60 24.25
CA LEU A 26 9.28 -14.53 23.92
C LEU A 26 8.39 -14.94 22.73
N SER A 27 8.94 -15.58 21.70
CA SER A 27 8.18 -16.07 20.54
C SER A 27 7.15 -17.15 20.89
N PHE A 28 7.40 -17.97 21.92
CA PHE A 28 6.45 -18.99 22.39
C PHE A 28 5.45 -18.47 23.44
N THR A 29 5.72 -17.33 24.09
CA THR A 29 4.89 -16.78 25.17
C THR A 29 4.02 -15.60 24.72
N THR A 30 4.42 -14.85 23.70
CA THR A 30 3.56 -13.81 23.11
C THR A 30 2.58 -14.47 22.14
N ARG A 31 1.31 -14.58 22.52
CA ARG A 31 0.24 -14.81 21.54
C ARG A 31 0.20 -13.58 20.63
N THR A 32 0.60 -13.76 19.36
CA THR A 32 0.34 -12.80 18.28
C THR A 32 -1.13 -12.38 18.35
N PHE A 33 -1.42 -11.09 18.17
CA PHE A 33 -2.76 -10.51 18.11
C PHE A 33 -3.58 -11.08 16.94
N ALA A 34 -3.96 -12.34 17.02
CA ALA A 34 -4.78 -13.06 16.06
C ALA A 34 -5.90 -13.77 16.82
N GLN A 35 -7.02 -13.07 16.93
CA GLN A 35 -8.38 -13.59 16.98
C GLN A 35 -8.65 -14.73 17.99
N ASP A 36 -9.16 -14.32 19.16
CA ASP A 36 -9.53 -15.17 20.29
C ASP A 36 -10.88 -15.90 20.07
N LYS A 37 -11.02 -16.69 19.00
CA LYS A 37 -12.19 -17.56 18.80
C LYS A 37 -11.79 -18.96 18.31
N PRO A 38 -12.34 -20.04 18.93
CA PRO A 38 -12.02 -21.40 18.55
C PRO A 38 -12.54 -21.70 17.13
N ALA A 39 -11.71 -22.33 16.30
CA ALA A 39 -12.08 -22.75 14.96
C ALA A 39 -13.11 -23.90 15.00
N PRO A 40 -14.28 -23.77 14.35
CA PRO A 40 -15.18 -24.91 14.18
C PRO A 40 -14.81 -25.74 12.94
N ALA A 41 -15.22 -27.01 13.00
CA ALA A 41 -14.76 -28.15 12.21
C ALA A 41 -15.05 -28.12 10.70
N SER A 42 -14.36 -29.02 10.00
CA SER A 42 -14.31 -29.26 8.56
C SER A 42 -15.65 -29.61 7.90
N GLY A 43 -16.05 -28.81 6.91
CA GLY A 43 -17.09 -29.13 5.93
C GLY A 43 -16.89 -28.31 4.66
N MET A 44 -17.18 -28.88 3.49
CA MET A 44 -17.04 -28.24 2.16
C MET A 44 -18.10 -27.16 1.86
N GLU A 45 -18.87 -26.75 2.85
CA GLU A 45 -19.90 -25.72 2.74
C GLU A 45 -19.58 -24.57 3.70
N ARG A 46 -18.49 -23.85 3.40
CA ARG A 46 -18.24 -22.55 4.02
C ARG A 46 -18.71 -21.45 3.09
N VAL A 47 -19.92 -20.98 3.31
CA VAL A 47 -20.22 -19.57 3.02
C VAL A 47 -19.41 -18.77 4.04
N ILE A 48 -18.40 -18.03 3.57
CA ILE A 48 -17.56 -17.18 4.41
C ILE A 48 -18.49 -16.12 5.01
N LYS A 49 -18.55 -16.01 6.34
CA LYS A 49 -19.41 -15.02 7.01
C LYS A 49 -18.99 -13.60 6.58
N GLY A 50 -19.88 -12.91 5.86
CA GLY A 50 -19.58 -11.64 5.16
C GLY A 50 -19.64 -11.73 3.62
N THR A 51 -19.62 -12.94 3.04
CA THR A 51 -19.79 -13.20 1.59
C THR A 51 -21.20 -13.61 1.20
N GLU A 52 -22.10 -13.72 2.18
CA GLU A 52 -23.52 -14.08 2.00
C GLU A 52 -24.25 -13.14 1.02
N ASN A 53 -23.78 -11.90 0.89
CA ASN A 53 -24.35 -10.86 0.03
C ASN A 53 -23.47 -10.54 -1.21
N TRP A 54 -22.43 -11.33 -1.49
CA TRP A 54 -21.47 -11.04 -2.57
C TRP A 54 -22.14 -11.00 -3.95
N ASN A 55 -23.08 -11.91 -4.20
CA ASN A 55 -23.79 -12.03 -5.47
C ASN A 55 -24.81 -10.90 -5.75
N GLY A 56 -24.97 -9.93 -4.84
CA GLY A 56 -25.91 -8.81 -4.99
C GLY A 56 -25.32 -7.42 -4.80
N LYS A 57 -24.13 -7.28 -4.18
CA LYS A 57 -23.56 -5.97 -3.83
C LYS A 57 -22.62 -5.37 -4.90
N TYR A 58 -22.04 -6.21 -5.77
CA TYR A 58 -21.03 -5.81 -6.76
C TYR A 58 -21.32 -6.34 -8.17
N ASP A 59 -22.56 -6.25 -8.63
CA ASP A 59 -22.88 -6.54 -10.05
C ASP A 59 -22.38 -5.37 -10.92
N ILE A 60 -21.09 -5.44 -11.29
CA ILE A 60 -20.42 -4.47 -12.15
C ILE A 60 -20.84 -4.78 -13.59
N SER A 61 -22.07 -4.41 -13.93
CA SER A 61 -22.54 -4.46 -15.30
C SER A 61 -21.70 -3.50 -16.18
N ILE A 62 -21.21 -3.99 -17.32
CA ILE A 62 -20.40 -3.20 -18.29
C ILE A 62 -21.13 -1.92 -18.71
N SER A 63 -22.46 -1.96 -18.80
CA SER A 63 -23.28 -0.78 -19.11
C SER A 63 -23.32 0.23 -17.97
N LYS A 64 -23.33 -0.25 -16.71
CA LYS A 64 -23.26 0.60 -15.50
C LYS A 64 -21.87 1.20 -15.33
N PHE A 65 -20.82 0.45 -15.66
CA PHE A 65 -19.44 0.93 -15.73
C PHE A 65 -19.26 2.03 -16.79
N LEU A 66 -19.71 1.82 -18.03
CA LEU A 66 -19.68 2.83 -19.09
C LEU A 66 -20.49 4.08 -18.74
N LYS A 67 -21.66 3.91 -18.12
CA LYS A 67 -22.48 5.03 -17.64
C LYS A 67 -21.81 5.82 -16.51
N ASN A 68 -21.12 5.12 -15.60
CA ASN A 68 -20.35 5.76 -14.53
C ASN A 68 -19.12 6.47 -15.06
N ILE A 69 -18.42 5.94 -16.07
CA ILE A 69 -17.34 6.65 -16.78
C ILE A 69 -17.89 7.91 -17.46
N GLY A 70 -19.03 7.81 -18.14
CA GLY A 70 -19.69 8.97 -18.75
C GLY A 70 -20.07 10.06 -17.75
N LYS A 71 -20.46 9.67 -16.53
CA LYS A 71 -20.80 10.61 -15.43
C LYS A 71 -19.58 11.15 -14.67
N SER A 72 -18.54 10.34 -14.50
CA SER A 72 -17.31 10.74 -13.78
C SER A 72 -16.37 11.55 -14.66
N THR A 73 -16.50 11.46 -15.98
CA THR A 73 -15.80 12.38 -16.87
C THR A 73 -16.48 13.74 -16.75
N GLY A 74 -15.69 14.78 -16.47
CA GLY A 74 -16.18 16.15 -16.22
C GLY A 74 -17.05 16.76 -17.34
N ILE A 75 -17.20 16.05 -18.46
CA ILE A 75 -18.17 16.31 -19.52
C ILE A 75 -19.60 16.34 -18.95
N TYR A 76 -20.02 15.37 -18.13
CA TYR A 76 -21.39 15.35 -17.59
C TYR A 76 -21.69 16.55 -16.66
N LYS A 77 -20.74 16.92 -15.79
CA LYS A 77 -20.82 18.10 -14.92
C LYS A 77 -20.80 19.44 -15.68
N MET A 78 -20.33 19.45 -16.93
CA MET A 78 -20.27 20.66 -17.77
C MET A 78 -21.57 20.93 -18.54
N ILE A 79 -22.38 19.90 -18.80
CA ILE A 79 -23.67 20.00 -19.53
C ILE A 79 -24.91 19.87 -18.63
N HIS A 80 -24.79 19.36 -17.40
CA HIS A 80 -25.90 19.29 -16.44
C HIS A 80 -25.49 19.95 -15.12
N GLN A 81 -26.12 21.09 -14.80
CA GLN A 81 -26.06 21.66 -13.45
C GLN A 81 -27.01 20.86 -12.54
N PRO A 82 -26.58 20.40 -11.36
CA PRO A 82 -27.36 19.48 -10.54
C PRO A 82 -28.53 20.17 -9.83
N THR A 83 -29.68 19.50 -9.81
CA THR A 83 -30.89 19.88 -9.05
C THR A 83 -30.70 19.50 -7.58
N ALA A 84 -31.21 20.34 -6.65
CA ALA A 84 -30.92 20.29 -5.21
C ALA A 84 -31.19 18.94 -4.49
N GLU A 85 -32.02 18.06 -5.06
CA GLU A 85 -32.36 16.75 -4.49
C GLU A 85 -31.31 15.67 -4.77
N GLU A 86 -30.62 15.72 -5.92
CA GLU A 86 -29.51 14.80 -6.22
C GLU A 86 -28.27 15.10 -5.36
N LEU A 87 -28.04 16.38 -5.06
CA LEU A 87 -26.98 16.81 -4.12
C LEU A 87 -27.26 16.33 -2.69
N ALA A 88 -28.53 16.23 -2.28
CA ALA A 88 -28.92 15.72 -0.98
C ALA A 88 -28.72 14.19 -0.89
N LEU A 89 -28.95 13.47 -1.99
CA LEU A 89 -28.65 12.04 -2.07
C LEU A 89 -27.14 11.76 -2.17
N GLU A 90 -26.38 12.58 -2.89
CA GLU A 90 -24.92 12.49 -2.97
C GLU A 90 -24.28 12.80 -1.60
N LYS A 91 -24.83 13.76 -0.84
CA LYS A 91 -24.45 14.05 0.55
C LYS A 91 -24.87 12.95 1.52
N ALA A 92 -26.09 12.41 1.41
CA ALA A 92 -26.54 11.31 2.26
C ALA A 92 -25.78 10.00 2.00
N GLN A 93 -25.36 9.77 0.74
CA GLN A 93 -24.50 8.64 0.37
C GLN A 93 -23.05 8.87 0.80
N ALA A 94 -22.54 10.11 0.72
CA ALA A 94 -21.25 10.48 1.30
C ALA A 94 -21.24 10.35 2.83
N GLU A 95 -22.31 10.77 3.53
CA GLU A 95 -22.45 10.63 4.99
C GLU A 95 -22.62 9.17 5.43
N ALA A 96 -23.36 8.35 4.66
CA ALA A 96 -23.49 6.92 4.93
C ALA A 96 -22.21 6.11 4.60
N GLN A 97 -21.36 6.60 3.69
CA GLN A 97 -20.05 6.04 3.39
C GLN A 97 -18.98 6.51 4.39
N LEU A 98 -19.02 7.78 4.81
CA LEU A 98 -18.22 8.32 5.93
C LEU A 98 -18.45 7.53 7.24
N ALA A 99 -19.68 7.07 7.49
CA ALA A 99 -20.00 6.23 8.64
C ALA A 99 -19.56 4.75 8.47
N ALA A 100 -19.33 4.29 7.24
CA ALA A 100 -18.84 2.94 6.94
C ALA A 100 -17.31 2.85 6.82
N GLU A 101 -16.65 4.00 6.66
CA GLU A 101 -15.19 4.19 6.54
C GLU A 101 -14.56 4.81 7.80
N GLU A 102 -15.16 4.59 8.98
CA GLU A 102 -14.65 5.06 10.29
C GLU A 102 -13.23 4.54 10.64
N ASN A 103 -12.59 3.74 9.78
CA ASN A 103 -11.26 3.18 10.00
C ASN A 103 -10.30 3.36 8.80
N ASN A 104 -10.45 4.41 8.00
CA ASN A 104 -9.44 4.78 7.00
C ASN A 104 -8.57 5.93 7.54
N PRO A 105 -7.30 5.68 7.92
CA PRO A 105 -6.39 6.71 8.43
C PRO A 105 -5.94 7.75 7.38
N PHE A 106 -6.62 7.83 6.23
CA PHE A 106 -6.31 8.71 5.09
C PHE A 106 -7.44 9.71 4.78
N ASP A 107 -8.56 9.70 5.50
CA ASP A 107 -9.73 10.55 5.21
C ASP A 107 -9.66 11.96 5.80
N GLU A 108 -8.64 12.26 6.61
CA GLU A 108 -8.40 13.62 7.12
C GLU A 108 -7.53 14.46 6.17
N ALA A 109 -7.50 14.18 4.87
CA ALA A 109 -6.83 15.07 3.92
C ALA A 109 -7.75 16.28 3.64
N PRO A 110 -7.49 17.49 4.20
CA PRO A 110 -8.27 18.67 3.84
C PRO A 110 -8.18 18.87 2.33
N LYS A 111 -9.32 19.15 1.67
CA LYS A 111 -9.32 19.48 0.24
C LYS A 111 -8.27 20.55 -0.02
N ALA A 112 -7.20 20.11 -0.67
CA ALA A 112 -6.04 20.90 -0.99
C ALA A 112 -6.48 22.21 -1.67
N PRO A 113 -6.03 23.40 -1.21
CA PRO A 113 -6.29 24.63 -1.94
C PRO A 113 -5.82 24.48 -3.39
N GLY A 114 -6.64 24.90 -4.37
CA GLY A 114 -6.48 24.50 -5.78
C GLY A 114 -5.14 24.82 -6.46
N TRP A 115 -4.28 25.64 -5.85
CA TRP A 115 -2.90 25.86 -6.30
C TRP A 115 -1.99 24.65 -6.05
N GLN A 116 -2.27 23.81 -5.04
CA GLN A 116 -1.53 22.58 -4.77
C GLN A 116 -1.75 21.55 -5.89
N SER A 117 -2.95 21.49 -6.46
CA SER A 117 -3.25 20.64 -7.63
C SER A 117 -2.40 21.03 -8.84
N LEU A 118 -2.09 22.33 -9.03
CA LEU A 118 -1.19 22.79 -10.09
C LEU A 118 0.26 22.32 -9.85
N ILE A 119 0.71 22.31 -8.60
CA ILE A 119 2.03 21.78 -8.22
C ILE A 119 2.09 20.27 -8.49
N MET A 120 1.07 19.53 -8.07
CA MET A 120 0.99 18.09 -8.31
C MET A 120 0.90 17.74 -9.79
N LEU A 121 0.23 18.57 -10.59
CA LEU A 121 0.22 18.44 -12.05
C LEU A 121 1.62 18.65 -12.66
N ALA A 122 2.37 19.64 -12.18
CA ALA A 122 3.77 19.84 -12.56
C ALA A 122 4.66 18.65 -12.16
N ILE A 123 4.45 18.08 -10.96
CA ILE A 123 5.13 16.86 -10.50
C ILE A 123 4.76 15.66 -11.39
N GLY A 124 3.49 15.51 -11.79
CA GLY A 124 3.05 14.45 -12.70
C GLY A 124 3.78 14.52 -14.05
N PHE A 125 3.90 15.72 -14.64
CA PHE A 125 4.69 15.91 -15.86
C PHE A 125 6.19 15.68 -15.65
N LEU A 126 6.73 16.04 -14.49
CA LEU A 126 8.12 15.74 -14.14
C LEU A 126 8.36 14.22 -14.08
N ILE A 127 7.45 13.45 -13.48
CA ILE A 127 7.55 11.99 -13.42
C ILE A 127 7.51 11.39 -14.83
N ILE A 128 6.58 11.84 -15.68
CA ILE A 128 6.51 11.40 -17.08
C ILE A 128 7.81 11.73 -17.83
N TYR A 129 8.38 12.91 -17.59
CA TYR A 129 9.68 13.30 -18.18
C TYR A 129 10.83 12.41 -17.70
N LEU A 130 10.88 12.06 -16.41
CA LEU A 130 11.89 11.13 -15.89
C LEU A 130 11.75 9.74 -16.51
N ALA A 131 10.52 9.29 -16.74
CA ALA A 131 10.25 7.99 -17.33
C ALA A 131 10.66 7.92 -18.81
N VAL A 132 10.25 8.91 -19.62
CA VAL A 132 10.48 8.90 -21.08
C VAL A 132 11.84 9.48 -21.46
N GLY A 133 12.19 10.63 -20.88
CA GLY A 133 13.41 11.36 -21.22
C GLY A 133 14.67 10.78 -20.59
N LYS A 134 14.55 10.15 -19.41
CA LYS A 134 15.70 9.56 -18.69
C LYS A 134 15.62 8.03 -18.51
N GLY A 135 14.52 7.39 -18.90
CA GLY A 135 14.39 5.93 -18.85
C GLY A 135 14.29 5.35 -17.44
N PHE A 136 13.89 6.14 -16.44
CA PHE A 136 13.65 5.61 -15.09
C PHE A 136 12.35 4.80 -15.08
N GLU A 137 12.47 3.49 -14.82
CA GLU A 137 11.36 2.53 -14.66
C GLU A 137 10.11 2.84 -15.50
N PRO A 138 10.24 2.92 -16.84
CA PRO A 138 9.19 3.45 -17.70
C PRO A 138 7.89 2.64 -17.62
N LEU A 139 7.98 1.36 -17.28
CA LEU A 139 6.82 0.47 -17.16
C LEU A 139 5.87 0.90 -16.03
N LEU A 140 6.40 1.42 -14.92
CA LEU A 140 5.61 1.80 -13.74
C LEU A 140 5.46 3.33 -13.61
N LEU A 141 6.53 4.09 -13.85
CA LEU A 141 6.51 5.55 -13.69
C LEU A 141 5.59 6.24 -14.70
N ILE A 142 5.41 5.70 -15.91
CA ILE A 142 4.49 6.29 -16.90
C ILE A 142 3.04 6.22 -16.39
N PRO A 143 2.48 5.03 -16.05
CA PRO A 143 1.15 4.95 -15.46
C PRO A 143 0.96 5.81 -14.20
N ILE A 144 1.96 5.84 -13.30
CA ILE A 144 1.91 6.65 -12.08
C ILE A 144 1.83 8.14 -12.43
N GLY A 145 2.71 8.63 -13.32
CA GLY A 145 2.72 10.02 -13.74
C GLY A 145 1.42 10.43 -14.42
N PHE A 146 0.86 9.60 -15.31
CA PHE A 146 -0.46 9.86 -15.91
C PHE A 146 -1.58 9.88 -14.87
N GLY A 147 -1.58 8.95 -13.90
CA GLY A 147 -2.54 8.94 -12.80
C GLY A 147 -2.46 10.20 -11.94
N THR A 148 -1.26 10.65 -11.61
CA THR A 148 -1.02 11.91 -10.88
C THR A 148 -1.53 13.12 -11.65
N VAL A 149 -1.33 13.19 -12.96
CA VAL A 149 -1.89 14.28 -13.78
C VAL A 149 -3.42 14.24 -13.76
N LEU A 150 -4.03 13.08 -14.06
CA LEU A 150 -5.48 12.94 -14.18
C LEU A 150 -6.24 13.21 -12.88
N VAL A 151 -5.69 12.81 -11.72
CA VAL A 151 -6.33 13.04 -10.42
C VAL A 151 -6.28 14.51 -9.99
N ASN A 152 -5.28 15.27 -10.47
CA ASN A 152 -5.05 16.67 -10.09
C ASN A 152 -5.62 17.69 -11.10
N ILE A 153 -6.34 17.26 -12.14
CA ILE A 153 -7.01 18.20 -13.06
C ILE A 153 -8.11 18.95 -12.29
N PRO A 154 -8.04 20.29 -12.17
CA PRO A 154 -9.04 21.06 -11.45
C PRO A 154 -10.43 20.86 -12.05
N GLY A 155 -11.41 20.48 -11.22
CA GLY A 155 -12.80 20.27 -11.64
C GLY A 155 -13.10 18.94 -12.33
N ALA A 156 -12.11 18.07 -12.55
CA ALA A 156 -12.34 16.76 -13.16
C ALA A 156 -12.86 15.70 -12.18
N ALA A 157 -12.54 15.82 -10.88
CA ALA A 157 -13.03 14.95 -9.80
C ALA A 157 -12.82 13.44 -10.05
N MET A 158 -11.79 13.06 -10.81
CA MET A 158 -11.60 11.67 -11.24
C MET A 158 -11.13 10.74 -10.11
N GLY A 159 -10.56 11.30 -9.04
CA GLY A 159 -10.19 10.57 -7.81
C GLY A 159 -11.21 10.70 -6.67
N ASP A 160 -12.30 11.44 -6.86
CA ASP A 160 -13.27 11.65 -5.80
C ASP A 160 -14.12 10.38 -5.60
N ALA A 161 -14.25 9.94 -4.35
CA ALA A 161 -15.17 8.88 -3.98
C ALA A 161 -16.64 9.34 -4.13
N PRO A 162 -17.60 8.45 -4.43
CA PRO A 162 -17.45 7.03 -4.79
C PRO A 162 -17.42 6.78 -6.31
N HIS A 163 -17.55 7.83 -7.13
CA HIS A 163 -17.83 7.70 -8.57
C HIS A 163 -16.65 8.05 -9.48
N GLY A 164 -15.56 8.58 -8.95
CA GLY A 164 -14.36 8.89 -9.72
C GLY A 164 -13.79 7.63 -10.37
N MET A 165 -13.55 7.67 -11.68
CA MET A 165 -12.98 6.54 -12.42
C MET A 165 -11.68 6.00 -11.80
N LEU A 166 -10.78 6.88 -11.35
CA LEU A 166 -9.52 6.47 -10.71
C LEU A 166 -9.77 5.90 -9.30
N HIS A 167 -10.76 6.43 -8.58
CA HIS A 167 -11.17 5.89 -7.29
C HIS A 167 -11.76 4.48 -7.41
N ILE A 168 -12.55 4.22 -8.44
CA ILE A 168 -13.10 2.88 -8.72
C ILE A 168 -11.96 1.89 -9.02
N ILE A 169 -10.97 2.29 -9.82
CA ILE A 169 -9.80 1.43 -10.12
C ILE A 169 -8.98 1.19 -8.85
N TYR A 170 -8.78 2.23 -8.04
CA TYR A 170 -8.06 2.12 -6.76
C TYR A 170 -8.77 1.14 -5.81
N SER A 171 -10.06 1.34 -5.55
CA SER A 171 -10.85 0.50 -4.64
C SER A 171 -11.03 -0.95 -5.15
N ALA A 172 -11.10 -1.15 -6.46
CA ALA A 172 -11.23 -2.48 -7.05
C ALA A 172 -9.93 -3.30 -7.05
N GLY A 173 -8.76 -2.66 -7.01
CA GLY A 173 -7.48 -3.36 -7.22
C GLY A 173 -6.31 -2.98 -6.33
N VAL A 174 -6.12 -1.70 -5.99
CA VAL A 174 -4.98 -1.25 -5.17
C VAL A 174 -5.34 -1.31 -3.68
N GLY A 175 -6.49 -0.75 -3.30
CA GLY A 175 -6.95 -0.70 -1.91
C GLY A 175 -7.30 -2.06 -1.30
N ASN A 176 -7.50 -3.09 -2.12
CA ASN A 176 -7.69 -4.47 -1.68
C ASN A 176 -6.49 -5.38 -1.97
N GLU A 177 -5.33 -4.78 -2.33
CA GLU A 177 -4.06 -5.46 -2.60
C GLU A 177 -4.08 -6.46 -3.78
N PHE A 178 -5.16 -6.50 -4.56
CA PHE A 178 -5.31 -7.45 -5.67
C PHE A 178 -4.28 -7.20 -6.80
N PHE A 179 -4.06 -5.95 -7.20
CA PHE A 179 -3.08 -5.60 -8.23
C PHE A 179 -1.63 -5.82 -7.78
N PRO A 180 -1.18 -5.36 -6.59
CA PRO A 180 0.14 -5.70 -6.06
C PRO A 180 0.41 -7.21 -6.05
N MET A 181 -0.55 -8.02 -5.56
CA MET A 181 -0.41 -9.48 -5.52
C MET A 181 -0.29 -10.12 -6.91
N LEU A 182 -1.05 -9.65 -7.89
CA LEU A 182 -0.94 -10.11 -9.28
C LEU A 182 0.41 -9.72 -9.91
N ILE A 183 0.88 -8.50 -9.65
CA ILE A 183 2.18 -8.04 -10.15
C ILE A 183 3.30 -8.87 -9.52
N PHE A 184 3.23 -9.12 -8.20
CA PHE A 184 4.21 -9.96 -7.50
C PHE A 184 4.23 -11.40 -8.02
N MET A 185 3.05 -11.98 -8.29
CA MET A 185 2.94 -13.28 -8.95
C MET A 185 3.60 -13.27 -10.34
N GLY A 186 3.40 -12.21 -11.13
CA GLY A 186 4.03 -12.04 -12.44
C GLY A 186 5.55 -11.92 -12.36
N ILE A 187 6.08 -11.14 -11.42
CA ILE A 187 7.54 -11.02 -11.18
C ILE A 187 8.12 -12.37 -10.77
N GLY A 188 7.45 -13.10 -9.86
CA GLY A 188 7.86 -14.44 -9.46
C GLY A 188 7.89 -15.43 -10.62
N ALA A 189 6.95 -15.36 -11.55
CA ALA A 189 6.92 -16.20 -12.75
C ALA A 189 8.04 -15.86 -13.76
N MET A 190 8.53 -14.62 -13.78
CA MET A 190 9.63 -14.17 -14.64
C MET A 190 11.02 -14.33 -14.00
N THR A 191 11.10 -14.68 -12.71
CA THR A 191 12.37 -14.78 -11.97
C THR A 191 13.05 -16.12 -12.23
N ASP A 192 14.31 -16.09 -12.69
CA ASP A 192 15.15 -17.28 -12.86
C ASP A 192 15.94 -17.58 -11.57
N PHE A 193 15.76 -18.78 -11.02
CA PHE A 193 16.48 -19.24 -9.83
C PHE A 193 17.83 -19.90 -10.15
N GLY A 194 18.16 -20.15 -11.42
CA GLY A 194 19.41 -20.79 -11.84
C GLY A 194 20.67 -20.15 -11.24
N PRO A 195 20.84 -18.81 -11.31
CA PRO A 195 21.97 -18.11 -10.69
C PRO A 195 21.98 -18.20 -9.15
N LEU A 196 20.81 -18.24 -8.51
CA LEU A 196 20.69 -18.34 -7.05
C LEU A 196 21.07 -19.74 -6.54
N ILE A 197 20.65 -20.78 -7.27
CA ILE A 197 20.97 -22.18 -6.95
C ILE A 197 22.45 -22.48 -7.22
N ALA A 198 23.02 -21.92 -8.30
CA ALA A 198 24.42 -22.14 -8.67
C ALA A 198 25.42 -21.59 -7.64
N ASN A 199 25.08 -20.52 -6.91
CA ASN A 199 25.92 -20.01 -5.83
C ASN A 199 25.07 -19.49 -4.66
N PRO A 200 24.75 -20.33 -3.67
CA PRO A 200 23.87 -19.95 -2.57
C PRO A 200 24.41 -18.82 -1.69
N LYS A 201 25.71 -18.47 -1.81
CA LYS A 201 26.26 -17.29 -1.12
C LYS A 201 25.69 -15.97 -1.66
N THR A 202 25.18 -15.94 -2.89
CA THR A 202 24.49 -14.75 -3.44
C THR A 202 23.15 -14.52 -2.75
N ALA A 203 22.49 -15.57 -2.24
CA ALA A 203 21.28 -15.44 -1.42
C ALA A 203 21.54 -14.64 -0.13
N LEU A 204 22.74 -14.75 0.45
CA LEU A 204 23.13 -13.99 1.63
C LEU A 204 23.26 -12.48 1.33
N LEU A 205 23.66 -12.11 0.11
CA LEU A 205 23.68 -10.72 -0.34
C LEU A 205 22.24 -10.18 -0.50
N GLY A 206 21.31 -11.00 -0.99
CA GLY A 206 19.88 -10.67 -1.00
C GLY A 206 19.32 -10.47 0.40
N GLY A 207 19.72 -11.32 1.37
CA GLY A 207 19.37 -11.13 2.78
C GLY A 207 19.96 -9.85 3.37
N ALA A 208 21.14 -9.43 2.94
CA ALA A 208 21.75 -8.18 3.36
C ALA A 208 21.01 -6.94 2.81
N ALA A 209 20.30 -7.04 1.69
CA ALA A 209 19.48 -5.94 1.16
C ALA A 209 18.37 -5.52 2.15
N GLN A 210 17.87 -6.46 2.98
CA GLN A 210 16.86 -6.18 3.99
C GLN A 210 17.34 -5.25 5.13
N PHE A 211 18.65 -5.05 5.28
CA PHE A 211 19.15 -4.01 6.17
C PHE A 211 18.72 -2.61 5.73
N GLY A 212 18.46 -2.40 4.43
CA GLY A 212 17.93 -1.14 3.90
C GLY A 212 16.62 -0.73 4.57
N VAL A 213 15.69 -1.68 4.74
CA VAL A 213 14.40 -1.46 5.43
C VAL A 213 14.63 -1.00 6.87
N PHE A 214 15.51 -1.68 7.61
CA PHE A 214 15.82 -1.29 8.98
C PHE A 214 16.48 0.10 9.05
N PHE A 215 17.40 0.42 8.15
CA PHE A 215 18.03 1.74 8.10
C PHE A 215 17.03 2.85 7.80
N THR A 216 16.08 2.64 6.88
CA THR A 216 15.02 3.60 6.62
C THR A 216 14.07 3.77 7.82
N LEU A 217 13.75 2.70 8.55
CA LEU A 217 12.93 2.77 9.76
C LEU A 217 13.62 3.57 10.87
N PHE A 218 14.91 3.28 11.13
CA PHE A 218 15.70 4.07 12.07
C PHE A 218 15.86 5.51 11.61
N GLY A 219 16.02 5.75 10.31
CA GLY A 219 16.08 7.08 9.72
C GLY A 219 14.82 7.91 9.99
N VAL A 220 13.64 7.32 9.77
CA VAL A 220 12.34 7.97 10.06
C VAL A 220 12.18 8.21 11.57
N SER A 221 12.57 7.24 12.41
CA SER A 221 12.52 7.38 13.87
C SER A 221 13.45 8.49 14.38
N CYS A 222 14.67 8.58 13.84
CA CYS A 222 15.58 9.69 14.12
C CYS A 222 15.01 11.02 13.62
N MET A 223 14.41 11.06 12.43
CA MET A 223 13.77 12.28 11.92
C MET A 223 12.61 12.74 12.81
N ASN A 224 11.81 11.82 13.33
CA ASN A 224 10.77 12.13 14.32
C ASN A 224 11.39 12.75 15.59
N ALA A 225 12.49 12.18 16.10
CA ALA A 225 13.20 12.70 17.28
C ALA A 225 13.94 14.05 17.07
N PHE A 226 14.52 14.29 15.89
CA PHE A 226 15.37 15.46 15.62
C PHE A 226 14.67 16.60 14.88
N LEU A 227 13.80 16.29 13.92
CA LEU A 227 13.06 17.27 13.11
C LEU A 227 11.65 17.52 13.64
N GLY A 228 11.18 16.74 14.63
CA GLY A 228 9.84 16.88 15.20
C GLY A 228 8.72 16.50 14.22
N THR A 229 8.99 15.60 13.28
CA THR A 229 7.98 15.09 12.35
C THR A 229 7.18 13.95 12.98
N ASP A 230 5.89 14.17 13.28
CA ASP A 230 5.02 13.21 13.97
C ASP A 230 4.56 12.01 13.09
N TYR A 231 5.51 11.21 12.61
CA TYR A 231 5.18 9.95 11.93
C TYR A 231 4.76 8.87 12.93
N THR A 232 3.58 8.29 12.72
CA THR A 232 3.15 7.12 13.49
C THR A 232 4.01 5.90 13.17
N MET A 233 4.04 4.91 14.06
CA MET A 233 4.80 3.68 13.81
C MET A 233 4.32 2.94 12.54
N LEU A 234 3.03 3.03 12.20
CA LEU A 234 2.47 2.44 10.98
C LEU A 234 2.98 3.17 9.73
N GLN A 235 3.00 4.50 9.74
CA GLN A 235 3.55 5.30 8.65
C GLN A 235 5.06 5.09 8.49
N ALA A 236 5.79 5.04 9.60
CA ALA A 236 7.22 4.75 9.59
C ALA A 236 7.52 3.36 9.01
N SER A 237 6.68 2.36 9.31
CA SER A 237 6.76 1.02 8.73
C SER A 237 6.46 1.02 7.22
N ALA A 238 5.47 1.79 6.76
CA ALA A 238 5.19 1.91 5.33
C ALA A 238 6.34 2.58 4.56
N ILE A 239 6.94 3.64 5.13
CA ILE A 239 8.10 4.32 4.53
C ILE A 239 9.33 3.40 4.52
N SER A 240 9.49 2.53 5.52
CA SER A 240 10.66 1.68 5.62
C SER A 240 10.74 0.60 4.53
N ILE A 241 9.61 0.16 3.98
CA ILE A 241 9.59 -0.82 2.89
C ILE A 241 10.29 -0.28 1.62
N ILE A 242 10.34 1.04 1.43
CA ILE A 242 11.10 1.67 0.34
C ILE A 242 12.58 1.25 0.36
N GLY A 243 13.15 1.03 1.55
CA GLY A 243 14.53 0.56 1.72
C GLY A 243 14.78 -0.87 1.19
N GLY A 244 13.73 -1.64 0.92
CA GLY A 244 13.80 -2.97 0.31
C GLY A 244 13.97 -2.94 -1.22
N ALA A 245 13.76 -1.78 -1.86
CA ALA A 245 13.84 -1.58 -3.31
C ALA A 245 12.94 -2.52 -4.14
N ASP A 246 11.85 -3.00 -3.54
CA ASP A 246 10.82 -3.82 -4.18
C ASP A 246 9.52 -3.02 -4.22
N GLY A 247 9.07 -2.65 -5.42
CA GLY A 247 7.94 -1.74 -5.62
C GLY A 247 6.56 -2.37 -5.37
N PRO A 248 6.30 -3.60 -5.82
CA PRO A 248 5.00 -4.26 -5.65
C PRO A 248 4.72 -4.90 -4.28
N THR A 249 5.66 -4.86 -3.34
CA THR A 249 5.52 -5.39 -1.96
C THR A 249 5.09 -4.33 -0.97
#